data_AF-T1L474-F1
#
_entry.id   AF-T1L474-F1
#
_cell.length_a   1.000
_cell.length_b   1.000
_cell.length_c   1.000
_cell.angle_alpha   90.00
_cell.angle_beta   90.00
_cell.angle_gamma   90.00
#
_symmetry.space_group_name_H-M   'P 1'
#
loop_
_entity.id
_entity.type
_entity.pdbx_description
1 polymer ?
#
loop_
_entity_poly.entity_id
_entity_poly.type
_entity_poly.pdbx_seq_one_letter_code
_entity_poly.pdbx_strand_id
1 'polypeptide(L)' 'MEPYLPGTASLIEVLDKKLMVLLRDGRTLIGYLRSIDQFGNYTMFLSDSQP' A
#
# COMPACT_ATOMS: atom_id res chain seq x y z
N MET A 1 -6.75 -23.25 -6.15
CA MET A 1 -7.36 -21.91 -6.31
C MET A 1 -6.80 -21.08 -5.17
N GLU A 2 -6.11 -19.98 -5.47
CA GLU A 2 -5.63 -19.09 -4.41
C GLU A 2 -6.85 -18.56 -3.61
N PRO A 3 -6.76 -18.49 -2.27
CA PRO A 3 -7.87 -18.02 -1.45
C PRO A 3 -8.19 -16.55 -1.77
N TYR A 4 -9.47 -16.24 -1.98
CA TYR A 4 -9.92 -14.86 -2.12
C TYR A 4 -9.74 -14.11 -0.79
N LEU A 5 -8.93 -13.05 -0.81
CA LEU A 5 -8.69 -12.19 0.34
C LEU A 5 -9.54 -10.91 0.24
N PRO A 6 -10.61 -10.75 1.04
CA PRO A 6 -11.47 -9.56 0.95
C PRO A 6 -10.85 -8.34 1.63
N GLY A 7 -11.22 -7.15 1.15
CA GLY A 7 -10.89 -5.88 1.81
C GLY A 7 -9.39 -5.69 2.02
N THR A 8 -8.99 -5.25 3.22
CA THR A 8 -7.59 -4.99 3.57
C THR A 8 -6.69 -6.22 3.40
N ALA A 9 -7.22 -7.44 3.53
CA ALA A 9 -6.43 -8.66 3.35
C ALA A 9 -5.89 -8.80 1.91
N SER A 10 -6.59 -8.27 0.90
CA SER A 10 -6.11 -8.24 -0.49
C SER A 10 -4.79 -7.47 -0.66
N LEU A 11 -4.48 -6.53 0.24
CA LEU A 11 -3.26 -5.75 0.16
C LEU A 11 -1.99 -6.60 0.40
N ILE A 12 -2.13 -7.81 0.97
CA ILE A 12 -1.02 -8.76 1.11
C ILE A 12 -0.44 -9.12 -0.28
N GLU A 13 -1.28 -9.19 -1.31
CA GLU A 13 -0.87 -9.54 -2.68
C GLU A 13 -0.03 -8.44 -3.37
N VAL A 14 -0.01 -7.24 -2.78
CA VAL A 14 0.73 -6.07 -3.31
C VAL A 14 1.84 -5.60 -2.38
N LEU A 15 2.24 -6.42 -1.41
CA LEU A 15 3.48 -6.21 -0.67
C LEU A 15 4.68 -6.11 -1.62
N ASP A 16 5.63 -5.25 -1.27
CA ASP A 16 6.85 -4.95 -2.02
C ASP A 16 6.64 -4.41 -3.44
N LYS A 17 5.40 -4.03 -3.80
CA LYS A 17 5.08 -3.34 -5.04
C LYS A 17 4.99 -1.84 -4.84
N LYS A 18 5.24 -1.09 -5.92
CA LYS A 18 5.07 0.37 -5.95
C LYS A 18 3.58 0.70 -6.06
N LEU A 19 3.07 1.48 -5.12
CA LEU A 19 1.67 1.91 -5.04
C LEU A 19 1.58 3.44 -5.05
N MET A 20 0.46 3.94 -5.55
CA MET A 20 0.00 5.31 -5.36
C MET A 20 -1.12 5.29 -4.32
N VAL A 21 -0.99 6.08 -3.27
CA VAL A 21 -1.98 6.20 -2.19
C VAL A 21 -2.52 7.62 -2.18
N LEU A 22 -3.84 7.77 -2.33
CA LEU A 22 -4.54 9.03 -2.17
C LEU A 22 -5.07 9.16 -0.75
N LEU A 23 -4.60 10.18 -0.03
CA LEU A 23 -5.08 10.51 1.31
C LEU A 23 -6.37 11.33 1.24
N ARG A 24 -7.15 11.31 2.33
CA ARG A 24 -8.44 12.04 2.42
C ARG A 24 -8.28 13.56 2.26
N ASP A 25 -7.12 14.09 2.60
CA ASP A 25 -6.78 15.51 2.43
C ASP A 25 -6.33 15.86 0.99
N GLY A 26 -6.37 14.89 0.07
CA GLY A 26 -6.01 15.06 -1.33
C GLY A 26 -4.51 14.88 -1.62
N ARG A 27 -3.67 14.63 -0.61
CA ARG A 27 -2.25 14.34 -0.83
C ARG A 27 -2.09 12.98 -1.50
N THR A 28 -1.16 12.90 -2.43
CA THR A 28 -0.76 11.65 -3.08
C THR A 28 0.61 11.22 -2.57
N LEU A 29 0.72 9.98 -2.11
CA LEU A 29 1.99 9.33 -1.77
C LEU A 29 2.31 8.26 -2.81
N ILE A 30 3.56 8.18 -3.24
CA ILE A 30 4.03 7.14 -4.16
C ILE A 30 5.23 6.45 -3.52
N GLY A 31 5.22 5.12 -3.53
CA GLY A 31 6.31 4.34 -2.94
C GLY A 31 5.99 2.86 -2.80
N TYR A 32 6.85 2.11 -2.12
CA TYR A 32 6.76 0.65 -2.03
C TYR A 32 6.12 0.24 -0.70
N LEU A 33 5.04 -0.54 -0.77
CA LEU A 33 4.34 -1.04 0.42
C LEU A 33 5.17 -2.11 1.14
N ARG A 34 5.37 -1.96 2.45
CA ARG A 34 6.22 -2.88 3.25
C ARG A 34 5.46 -3.61 4.35
N SER A 35 4.46 -2.97 4.93
CA SER A 35 3.61 -3.62 5.90
C SER A 35 2.22 -3.02 5.89
N ILE A 36 1.25 -3.83 6.30
CA ILE A 36 -0.13 -3.45 6.53
C ILE A 36 -0.62 -4.11 7.82
N ASP A 37 -1.67 -3.56 8.41
CA ASP A 37 -2.43 -4.24 9.46
C ASP A 37 -3.91 -4.42 9.06
N GLN A 38 -4.69 -5.09 9.90
CA GLN A 38 -6.11 -5.34 9.69
C GLN A 38 -6.98 -4.06 9.68
N PHE A 39 -6.48 -2.93 10.18
CA PHE A 39 -7.17 -1.65 10.24
C PHE A 39 -6.91 -0.77 9.01
N GLY A 40 -6.03 -1.23 8.11
CA GLY A 40 -5.65 -0.48 6.91
C GLY A 40 -4.56 0.56 7.17
N ASN A 41 -3.89 0.52 8.32
CA ASN A 41 -2.64 1.26 8.48
C ASN A 41 -1.56 0.59 7.63
N TYR A 42 -0.66 1.40 7.08
CA TYR A 42 0.40 0.91 6.21
C TYR A 42 1.73 1.63 6.48
N THR A 43 2.81 0.92 6.19
CA THR A 43 4.16 1.49 6.10
C THR A 43 4.65 1.33 4.67
N MET A 44 5.19 2.40 4.11
CA MET A 44 5.80 2.38 2.79
C MET A 44 7.15 3.09 2.80
N PHE A 45 8.10 2.61 2.00
CA PHE A 45 9.21 3.46 1.62
C PHE A 45 8.71 4.40 0.55
N LEU A 46 8.68 5.69 0.85
CA LEU A 46 8.40 6.68 -0.18
C LEU A 46 9.45 6.47 -1.27
N SER A 47 9.00 6.26 -2.49
CA SER A 47 9.93 6.47 -3.59
C SER A 47 10.20 7.95 -3.53
N ASP A 48 11.47 8.34 -3.33
CA ASP A 48 11.88 9.71 -3.58
C ASP A 48 11.16 10.16 -4.86
N SER A 49 10.59 11.38 -4.86
CA SER A 49 10.68 12.17 -6.10
C SER A 49 12.07 11.87 -6.62
N GLN A 50 12.21 11.26 -7.80
CA GLN A 50 13.48 10.73 -8.30
C GLN A 50 14.67 11.63 -7.86
N PRO A 51 15.91 11.13 -7.68
CA PRO A 51 17.01 12.05 -7.94
C PRO A 51 16.80 12.76 -9.29
#